data_AF-A0A958XHE3-F1
#
_entry.id   AF-A0A958XHE3-F1
#
_cell.length_a   1.000
_cell.length_b   1.000
_cell.length_c   1.000
_cell.angle_alpha   90.00
_cell.angle_beta   90.00
_cell.angle_gamma   90.00
#
_symmetry.space_group_name_H-M   'P 1'
#
loop_
_entity.id
_entity.type
_entity.pdbx_description
1 polymer ?
#
loop_
_entity_poly.entity_id
_entity_poly.type
_entity_poly.pdbx_seq_one_letter_code
_entity_poly.pdbx_strand_id
1 'polypeptide(L)'
;MATILKIGNVDENALPADRHKFLELYHAGMAPGLQSKLMFRDEATWRSFEPVPGRKIKELQLFLKKTGFMPKAAVDGVFGYATQAATRLFQEYIRSVDGQKDIGTPDGVVGPLTWSFVDAWQKDKARKKSYVCDWGSTNYRKSTPEFRKWTKLLSAAKKHFSKIKNEHPILQLVEQFDRPTDTQKVSEWDTRSKTIHLIGIRCGEDERISGTRRENNDLFVLLINGQVFKFWGSTDPSPNMADRADLPFLVESQHEYRFGWHKLSHATKIYQALRPAGPGVLVFRDKDFDRSLTTADVKRGLDPSPNTTINIHWSGIGTTNFSAGCQVIAGNAYINPDGKLIDCSHFAARNQNDLLTRRTRGAYNVFTDLILTYAPPGVQTIRYMLGRDETFQNFKGWDESFIAEDVKQLRKGGF
;
A
#
# COMPACT_ATOMS: atom_id res chain seq x y z
N MET A 1 -6.75 25.90 25.62
CA MET A 1 -6.94 25.38 24.24
C MET A 1 -7.16 23.87 24.32
N ALA A 2 -8.02 23.30 23.48
CA ALA A 2 -8.21 21.85 23.46
C ALA A 2 -6.92 21.15 22.95
N THR A 3 -6.47 20.11 23.64
CA THR A 3 -5.29 19.32 23.24
C THR A 3 -5.49 18.70 21.86
N ILE A 4 -4.59 19.00 20.93
CA ILE A 4 -4.52 18.36 19.61
C ILE A 4 -3.76 17.05 19.78
N LEU A 5 -4.35 15.92 19.37
CA LEU A 5 -3.67 14.62 19.40
C LEU A 5 -3.05 14.30 18.04
N LYS A 6 -1.85 13.74 18.06
CA LYS A 6 -1.08 13.33 16.88
C LYS A 6 -0.10 12.23 17.26
N ILE A 7 0.55 11.64 16.25
CA ILE A 7 1.56 10.61 16.47
C ILE A 7 2.64 11.08 17.45
N GLY A 8 2.98 10.22 18.41
CA GLY A 8 3.90 10.51 19.50
C GLY A 8 3.23 10.99 20.79
N ASN A 9 1.99 11.48 20.75
CA ASN A 9 1.29 11.78 22.00
C ASN A 9 0.98 10.51 22.79
N VAL A 10 1.03 10.62 24.12
CA VAL A 10 0.79 9.51 25.05
C VAL A 10 -0.08 9.97 26.19
N ASP A 11 -1.11 9.21 26.55
CA ASP A 11 -1.95 9.51 27.71
C ASP A 11 -1.11 9.57 29.00
N GLU A 12 -1.64 10.26 30.00
CA GLU A 12 -1.01 10.35 31.30
C GLU A 12 -0.80 8.94 31.88
N ASN A 13 0.43 8.66 32.33
CA ASN A 13 0.86 7.34 32.83
C ASN A 13 0.79 6.18 31.81
N ALA A 14 0.65 6.45 30.50
CA ALA A 14 0.64 5.44 29.45
C ALA A 14 1.97 5.33 28.68
N LEU A 15 3.03 6.01 29.14
CA LEU A 15 4.35 5.93 28.51
C LEU A 15 4.87 4.48 28.55
N PRO A 16 5.31 3.90 27.41
CA PRO A 16 5.87 2.56 27.41
C PRO A 16 7.08 2.46 28.34
N ALA A 17 7.10 1.44 29.20
CA ALA A 17 8.22 1.18 30.11
C ALA A 17 9.54 0.98 29.33
N ASP A 18 9.47 0.31 28.18
CA ASP A 18 10.57 0.18 27.23
C ASP A 18 10.16 0.77 25.88
N ARG A 19 10.59 2.02 25.63
CA ARG A 19 10.33 2.74 24.38
C ARG A 19 11.11 2.16 23.19
N HIS A 20 12.26 1.54 23.44
CA HIS A 20 13.04 0.92 22.38
C HIS A 20 12.30 -0.31 21.87
N LYS A 21 11.88 -1.20 22.77
CA LYS A 21 11.06 -2.37 22.43
C LYS A 21 9.73 -1.99 21.79
N PHE A 22 9.11 -0.88 22.22
CA PHE A 22 7.89 -0.38 21.58
C PHE A 22 8.12 0.02 20.11
N LEU A 23 9.26 0.68 19.82
CA LEU A 23 9.60 1.14 18.47
C LEU A 23 10.33 0.11 17.61
N GLU A 24 10.86 -0.95 18.21
CA GLU A 24 11.74 -1.95 17.59
C GLU A 24 11.12 -2.52 16.31
N LEU A 25 9.86 -2.97 16.36
CA LEU A 25 9.17 -3.52 15.20
C LEU A 25 9.12 -2.52 14.04
N TYR A 26 8.91 -1.25 14.35
CA TYR A 26 8.87 -0.21 13.33
C TYR A 26 10.29 0.11 12.86
N HIS A 27 11.29 0.14 13.73
CA HIS A 27 12.61 0.63 13.38
C HIS A 27 13.57 -0.44 12.83
N ALA A 28 13.26 -1.73 12.98
CA ALA A 28 14.12 -2.85 12.59
C ALA A 28 14.66 -2.78 11.16
N GLY A 29 13.88 -2.18 10.24
CA GLY A 29 14.27 -2.02 8.85
C GLY A 29 15.11 -0.77 8.54
N MET A 30 15.41 0.12 9.49
CA MET A 30 16.11 1.39 9.22
C MET A 30 17.64 1.25 9.22
N ALA A 31 18.34 2.29 8.73
CA ALA A 31 19.81 2.35 8.87
C ALA A 31 20.22 2.34 10.36
N PRO A 32 21.38 1.78 10.75
CA PRO A 32 21.74 1.56 12.16
C PRO A 32 21.56 2.78 13.08
N GLY A 33 21.96 3.97 12.63
CA GLY A 33 21.81 5.21 13.42
C GLY A 33 20.37 5.69 13.62
N LEU A 34 19.41 5.16 12.85
CA LEU A 34 17.98 5.45 13.00
C LEU A 34 17.24 4.38 13.79
N GLN A 35 17.79 3.16 13.89
CA GLN A 35 17.15 2.06 14.62
C GLN A 35 16.99 2.39 16.11
N SER A 36 18.02 3.02 16.70
CA SER A 36 18.05 3.43 18.10
C SER A 36 17.26 4.70 18.42
N LYS A 37 16.65 5.34 17.41
CA LYS A 37 15.94 6.61 17.61
C LYS A 37 14.66 6.38 18.42
N LEU A 38 14.51 7.06 19.55
CA LEU A 38 13.34 6.93 20.43
C LEU A 38 12.19 7.88 20.04
N MET A 39 11.90 7.95 18.74
CA MET A 39 10.92 8.87 18.16
C MET A 39 10.14 8.18 17.05
N PHE A 40 8.90 8.61 16.83
CA PHE A 40 8.10 8.19 15.68
C PHE A 40 8.48 8.99 14.44
N ARG A 41 8.46 8.34 13.27
CA ARG A 41 8.58 9.01 11.98
C ARG A 41 7.19 9.35 11.44
N ASP A 42 6.85 10.63 11.46
CA ASP A 42 5.61 11.19 10.89
C ASP A 42 5.75 11.43 9.37
N GLU A 43 4.77 12.03 8.69
CA GLU A 43 4.84 12.32 7.24
C GLU A 43 6.10 13.15 6.86
N ALA A 44 6.43 14.17 7.66
CA ALA A 44 7.50 15.14 7.38
C ALA A 44 8.55 15.32 8.49
N THR A 45 8.28 14.90 9.73
CA THR A 45 9.22 15.09 10.85
C THR A 45 9.32 13.87 11.78
N TRP A 46 10.23 13.92 12.74
CA TRP A 46 10.31 12.98 13.85
C TRP A 46 9.53 13.54 15.05
N ARG A 47 8.78 12.68 15.74
CA ARG A 47 7.95 13.04 16.90
C ARG A 47 8.40 12.27 18.13
N SER A 48 8.71 12.99 19.21
CA SER A 48 9.01 12.38 20.50
C SER A 48 7.75 11.76 21.12
N PHE A 49 7.95 10.93 22.14
CA PHE A 49 6.87 10.62 23.07
C PHE A 49 6.55 11.87 23.89
N GLU A 50 5.32 12.37 23.76
CA GLU A 50 4.86 13.61 24.41
C GLU A 50 3.63 13.30 25.27
N PRO A 51 3.76 13.30 26.62
CA PRO A 51 2.63 13.09 27.51
C PRO A 51 1.53 14.14 27.32
N VAL A 52 0.28 13.71 27.31
CA VAL A 52 -0.90 14.57 27.32
C VAL A 52 -1.78 14.24 28.54
N PRO A 53 -2.36 15.24 29.23
CA PRO A 53 -3.18 14.98 30.41
C PRO A 53 -4.41 14.11 30.12
N GLY A 54 -4.78 13.26 31.09
CA GLY A 54 -5.97 12.43 31.00
C GLY A 54 -5.81 11.23 30.08
N ARG A 55 -6.93 10.81 29.46
CA ARG A 55 -7.07 9.52 28.76
C ARG A 55 -7.64 9.62 27.33
N LYS A 56 -7.48 10.79 26.69
CA LYS A 56 -8.14 11.09 25.40
C LYS A 56 -7.69 10.17 24.28
N ILE A 57 -6.46 9.66 24.31
CA ILE A 57 -5.97 8.73 23.30
C ILE A 57 -6.65 7.37 23.46
N LYS A 58 -6.79 6.84 24.68
CA LYS A 58 -7.57 5.63 24.94
C LYS A 58 -9.04 5.80 24.52
N GLU A 59 -9.64 6.96 24.79
CA GLU A 59 -11.02 7.25 24.36
C GLU A 59 -11.16 7.20 22.83
N LEU A 60 -10.23 7.83 22.10
CA LEU A 60 -10.16 7.76 20.64
C LEU A 60 -9.94 6.32 20.15
N GLN A 61 -8.98 5.60 20.72
CA GLN A 61 -8.67 4.22 20.36
C GLN A 61 -9.88 3.29 20.58
N LEU A 62 -10.61 3.46 21.69
CA LEU A 62 -11.85 2.73 21.95
C LEU A 62 -12.92 3.05 20.91
N PHE A 63 -13.07 4.33 20.54
CA PHE A 63 -13.98 4.72 19.47
C PHE A 63 -13.59 4.03 18.15
N LEU A 64 -12.37 4.24 17.66
CA LEU A 64 -11.87 3.69 16.39
C LEU A 64 -11.98 2.16 16.33
N LYS A 65 -11.74 1.48 17.46
CA LYS A 65 -11.89 0.03 17.56
C LYS A 65 -13.35 -0.40 17.46
N LYS A 66 -14.26 0.26 18.19
CA LYS A 66 -15.70 -0.09 18.18
C LYS A 66 -16.40 0.27 16.87
N THR A 67 -15.90 1.27 16.15
CA THR A 67 -16.44 1.69 14.83
C THR A 67 -15.79 0.95 13.66
N GLY A 68 -14.78 0.11 13.92
CA GLY A 68 -14.20 -0.79 12.92
C GLY A 68 -13.02 -0.22 12.14
N PHE A 69 -12.53 0.98 12.44
CA PHE A 69 -11.32 1.55 11.81
C PHE A 69 -10.01 1.00 12.39
N MET A 70 -10.05 0.47 13.61
CA MET A 70 -8.88 -0.07 14.30
C MET A 70 -9.17 -1.42 14.98
N PRO A 71 -9.70 -2.42 14.26
CA PRO A 71 -10.27 -3.61 14.90
C PRO A 71 -9.22 -4.52 15.55
N LYS A 72 -7.96 -4.45 15.11
CA LYS A 72 -6.88 -5.38 15.54
C LYS A 72 -5.86 -4.78 16.50
N ALA A 73 -5.79 -3.45 16.62
CA ALA A 73 -4.76 -2.81 17.45
C ALA A 73 -5.15 -2.77 18.95
N ALA A 74 -4.13 -2.51 19.77
CA ALA A 74 -4.26 -2.31 21.21
C ALA A 74 -4.94 -0.97 21.55
N VAL A 75 -5.47 -0.89 22.77
CA VAL A 75 -5.96 0.34 23.40
C VAL A 75 -5.02 0.64 24.57
N ASP A 76 -3.85 1.18 24.25
CA ASP A 76 -2.72 1.35 25.16
C ASP A 76 -2.56 2.79 25.66
N GLY A 77 -3.20 3.77 25.01
CA GLY A 77 -3.01 5.20 25.28
C GLY A 77 -1.79 5.81 24.59
N VAL A 78 -1.14 5.09 23.68
CA VAL A 78 -0.07 5.63 22.83
C VAL A 78 -0.63 5.93 21.45
N PHE A 79 -0.56 7.19 21.02
CA PHE A 79 -0.91 7.57 19.65
C PHE A 79 0.24 7.17 18.72
N GLY A 80 0.32 5.87 18.40
CA GLY A 80 1.32 5.30 17.51
C GLY A 80 0.86 5.21 16.05
N TYR A 81 1.62 4.46 15.23
CA TYR A 81 1.35 4.31 13.80
C TYR A 81 -0.04 3.73 13.49
N ALA A 82 -0.49 2.73 14.27
CA ALA A 82 -1.81 2.13 14.07
C ALA A 82 -2.95 3.11 14.39
N THR A 83 -2.81 3.92 15.46
CA THR A 83 -3.81 4.94 15.82
C THR A 83 -3.83 6.07 14.79
N GLN A 84 -2.67 6.50 14.28
CA GLN A 84 -2.60 7.49 13.20
C GLN A 84 -3.25 6.99 11.91
N ALA A 85 -2.92 5.77 11.49
CA ALA A 85 -3.53 5.13 10.32
C ALA A 85 -5.06 5.02 10.45
N ALA A 86 -5.55 4.53 11.59
CA ALA A 86 -6.98 4.44 11.85
C ALA A 86 -7.68 5.81 11.90
N THR A 87 -7.00 6.84 12.39
CA THR A 87 -7.51 8.22 12.40
C THR A 87 -7.63 8.76 10.97
N ARG A 88 -6.62 8.54 10.11
CA ARG A 88 -6.69 8.90 8.69
C ARG A 88 -7.80 8.16 7.96
N LEU A 89 -7.99 6.86 8.21
CA LEU A 89 -9.11 6.11 7.63
C LEU A 89 -10.46 6.65 8.10
N PHE A 90 -10.61 7.02 9.37
CA PHE A 90 -11.84 7.65 9.86
C PHE A 90 -12.09 8.99 9.14
N GLN A 91 -11.08 9.87 9.10
CA GLN A 91 -11.19 11.17 8.41
C GLN A 91 -11.53 10.99 6.93
N GLU A 92 -10.87 10.06 6.25
CA GLU A 92 -11.13 9.76 4.84
C GLU A 92 -12.51 9.15 4.63
N TYR A 93 -12.99 8.29 5.52
CA TYR A 93 -14.33 7.69 5.44
C TYR A 93 -15.43 8.75 5.56
N ILE A 94 -15.33 9.64 6.56
CA ILE A 94 -16.28 10.76 6.72
C ILE A 94 -16.30 11.63 5.46
N ARG A 95 -15.14 11.93 4.89
CA ARG A 95 -15.00 12.76 3.69
C ARG A 95 -15.57 12.10 2.43
N SER A 96 -15.26 10.81 2.23
CA SER A 96 -15.47 10.11 0.96
C SER A 96 -16.75 9.28 0.92
N VAL A 97 -17.10 8.61 2.02
CA VAL A 97 -18.27 7.73 2.12
C VAL A 97 -19.47 8.50 2.65
N ASP A 98 -19.30 9.26 3.73
CA ASP A 98 -20.38 10.10 4.29
C ASP A 98 -20.53 11.44 3.55
N GLY A 99 -19.57 11.78 2.67
CA GLY A 99 -19.58 13.00 1.85
C GLY A 99 -19.34 14.30 2.62
N GLN A 100 -18.97 14.22 3.90
CA GLN A 100 -18.81 15.37 4.78
C GLN A 100 -17.38 15.93 4.68
N LYS A 101 -17.14 16.73 3.63
CA LYS A 101 -15.81 17.29 3.34
C LYS A 101 -15.29 18.26 4.41
N ASP A 102 -16.17 18.79 5.25
CA ASP A 102 -15.83 19.73 6.32
C ASP A 102 -14.93 19.14 7.41
N ILE A 103 -14.77 17.80 7.48
CA ILE A 103 -13.77 17.18 8.36
C ILE A 103 -12.33 17.55 8.00
N GLY A 104 -12.10 18.04 6.78
CA GLY A 104 -10.79 18.49 6.29
C GLY A 104 -9.93 17.39 5.70
N THR A 105 -8.62 17.60 5.74
CA THR A 105 -7.62 16.67 5.20
C THR A 105 -7.48 15.44 6.09
N PRO A 106 -7.40 14.22 5.54
CA PRO A 106 -7.09 13.01 6.30
C PRO A 106 -5.60 12.96 6.68
N ASP A 107 -5.20 13.79 7.63
CA ASP A 107 -3.81 13.98 8.09
C ASP A 107 -3.42 13.13 9.30
N GLY A 108 -4.39 12.49 9.96
CA GLY A 108 -4.18 11.67 11.14
C GLY A 108 -4.00 12.49 12.42
N VAL A 109 -4.32 13.79 12.39
CA VAL A 109 -4.31 14.71 13.53
C VAL A 109 -5.73 14.90 14.06
N VAL A 110 -5.90 14.81 15.37
CA VAL A 110 -7.21 14.92 16.02
C VAL A 110 -7.31 16.25 16.75
N GLY A 111 -7.89 17.23 16.05
CA GLY A 111 -8.27 18.53 16.60
C GLY A 111 -9.75 18.59 17.01
N PRO A 112 -10.24 19.78 17.42
CA PRO A 112 -11.66 19.98 17.78
C PRO A 112 -12.65 19.52 16.70
N LEU A 113 -12.30 19.73 15.43
CA LEU A 113 -13.13 19.33 14.30
C LEU A 113 -13.24 17.80 14.18
N THR A 114 -12.13 17.07 14.25
CA THR A 114 -12.18 15.60 14.26
C THR A 114 -12.99 15.08 15.45
N TRP A 115 -12.82 15.68 16.63
CA TRP A 115 -13.63 15.34 17.81
C TRP A 115 -15.12 15.61 17.60
N SER A 116 -15.54 16.69 16.94
CA SER A 116 -16.96 16.92 16.68
C SER A 116 -17.57 15.85 15.78
N PHE A 117 -16.81 15.30 14.81
CA PHE A 117 -17.27 14.17 14.01
C PHE A 117 -17.28 12.85 14.79
N VAL A 118 -16.33 12.63 15.69
CA VAL A 118 -16.35 11.48 16.62
C VAL A 118 -17.61 11.56 17.50
N ASP A 119 -17.90 12.72 18.08
CA ASP A 119 -19.08 12.94 18.92
C ASP A 119 -20.37 12.77 18.12
N ALA A 120 -20.44 13.31 16.90
CA ALA A 120 -21.57 13.14 16.00
C ALA A 120 -21.82 11.66 15.68
N TRP A 121 -20.77 10.91 15.33
CA TRP A 121 -20.86 9.46 15.09
C TRP A 121 -21.35 8.70 16.33
N GLN A 122 -20.87 9.07 17.52
CA GLN A 122 -21.31 8.47 18.78
C GLN A 122 -22.77 8.81 19.13
N LYS A 123 -23.24 10.02 18.80
CA LYS A 123 -24.63 10.48 19.02
C LYS A 123 -25.62 9.87 18.03
N ASP A 124 -25.23 9.71 16.76
CA ASP A 124 -26.05 9.10 15.70
C ASP A 124 -26.46 7.65 15.98
N LYS A 125 -25.81 7.01 16.95
CA LYS A 125 -25.97 5.60 17.32
C LYS A 125 -27.34 5.20 17.89
N ALA A 126 -28.26 6.14 18.06
CA ALA A 126 -29.66 5.84 18.35
C ALA A 126 -30.51 5.60 17.08
N ARG A 127 -30.00 5.89 15.87
CA ARG A 127 -30.84 5.99 14.65
C ARG A 127 -30.33 5.29 13.38
N LYS A 128 -29.11 4.71 13.35
CA LYS A 128 -28.55 4.01 12.15
C LYS A 128 -28.46 2.49 12.29
N LYS A 129 -28.55 1.79 11.15
CA LYS A 129 -28.64 0.31 11.00
C LYS A 129 -27.35 -0.46 11.34
N SER A 130 -26.18 0.20 11.37
CA SER A 130 -24.90 -0.35 11.83
C SER A 130 -24.02 0.77 12.38
N TYR A 131 -23.31 0.52 13.49
CA TYR A 131 -22.31 1.43 14.06
C TYR A 131 -20.90 1.25 13.53
N VAL A 132 -20.64 0.04 13.03
CA VAL A 132 -19.36 -0.31 12.45
C VAL A 132 -19.39 0.21 11.01
N CYS A 133 -18.34 0.91 10.60
CA CYS A 133 -18.17 1.38 9.22
C CYS A 133 -18.10 0.20 8.26
N ASP A 134 -18.46 0.42 6.99
CA ASP A 134 -18.53 -0.69 6.03
C ASP A 134 -17.16 -1.33 5.76
N TRP A 135 -16.09 -0.54 5.90
CA TRP A 135 -14.71 -1.04 5.78
C TRP A 135 -14.33 -2.01 6.91
N GLY A 136 -14.92 -1.86 8.11
CA GLY A 136 -14.69 -2.73 9.26
C GLY A 136 -15.74 -3.84 9.44
N SER A 137 -16.85 -3.82 8.68
CA SER A 137 -18.00 -4.70 8.88
C SER A 137 -17.92 -6.04 8.11
N THR A 138 -16.91 -6.17 7.25
CA THR A 138 -16.63 -7.34 6.41
C THR A 138 -15.41 -8.12 6.93
N ASN A 139 -15.17 -9.29 6.34
CA ASN A 139 -13.94 -10.07 6.49
C ASN A 139 -13.86 -11.13 5.38
N TYR A 140 -12.80 -11.95 5.36
CA TYR A 140 -12.63 -12.98 4.32
C TYR A 140 -13.76 -14.03 4.26
N ARG A 141 -14.55 -14.23 5.32
CA ARG A 141 -15.73 -15.12 5.35
C ARG A 141 -17.02 -14.40 4.94
N LYS A 142 -17.12 -13.10 5.25
CA LYS A 142 -18.23 -12.21 4.89
C LYS A 142 -17.71 -11.12 3.95
N SER A 143 -17.34 -11.52 2.74
CA SER A 143 -16.65 -10.67 1.76
C SER A 143 -17.61 -10.06 0.74
N THR A 144 -17.14 -9.07 -0.02
CA THR A 144 -17.87 -8.52 -1.17
C THR A 144 -17.89 -9.50 -2.35
N PRO A 145 -18.83 -9.35 -3.30
CA PRO A 145 -18.85 -10.13 -4.54
C PRO A 145 -17.56 -9.97 -5.36
N GLU A 146 -17.04 -8.75 -5.48
CA GLU A 146 -15.81 -8.49 -6.24
C GLU A 146 -14.60 -9.18 -5.61
N PHE A 147 -14.48 -9.18 -4.27
CA PHE A 147 -13.42 -9.91 -3.57
C PHE A 147 -13.46 -11.41 -3.88
N ARG A 148 -14.65 -12.02 -3.95
CA ARG A 148 -14.80 -13.43 -4.36
C ARG A 148 -14.39 -13.65 -5.82
N LYS A 149 -14.68 -12.69 -6.70
CA LYS A 149 -14.25 -12.74 -8.11
C LYS A 149 -12.72 -12.80 -8.21
N TRP A 150 -12.02 -11.90 -7.52
CA TRP A 150 -10.56 -11.84 -7.51
C TRP A 150 -9.90 -13.07 -6.87
N THR A 151 -10.40 -13.54 -5.72
CA THR A 151 -9.83 -14.75 -5.07
C THR A 151 -10.04 -16.02 -5.89
N LYS A 152 -11.17 -16.12 -6.61
CA LYS A 152 -11.41 -17.18 -7.60
C LYS A 152 -10.42 -17.08 -8.76
N LEU A 153 -10.15 -15.88 -9.25
CA LEU A 153 -9.15 -15.65 -10.30
C LEU A 153 -7.76 -16.10 -9.84
N LEU A 154 -7.28 -15.66 -8.67
CA LEU A 154 -5.96 -16.07 -8.16
C LEU A 154 -5.83 -17.60 -8.09
N SER A 155 -6.87 -18.28 -7.62
CA SER A 155 -6.90 -19.74 -7.54
C SER A 155 -6.91 -20.41 -8.93
N ALA A 156 -7.64 -19.84 -9.89
CA ALA A 156 -7.62 -20.30 -11.28
C ALA A 156 -6.25 -20.07 -11.94
N ALA A 157 -5.63 -18.92 -11.69
CA ALA A 157 -4.30 -18.58 -12.18
C ALA A 157 -3.25 -19.56 -11.66
N LYS A 158 -3.20 -19.83 -10.35
CA LYS A 158 -2.31 -20.85 -9.79
C LYS A 158 -2.50 -22.21 -10.46
N LYS A 159 -3.75 -22.65 -10.67
CA LYS A 159 -4.05 -23.93 -11.34
C LYS A 159 -3.59 -23.94 -12.79
N HIS A 160 -3.79 -22.86 -13.53
CA HIS A 160 -3.35 -22.73 -14.92
C HIS A 160 -1.83 -22.77 -15.01
N PHE A 161 -1.15 -21.87 -14.29
CA PHE A 161 0.31 -21.75 -14.33
C PHE A 161 1.02 -22.97 -13.77
N SER A 162 0.43 -23.71 -12.83
CA SER A 162 1.02 -24.97 -12.35
C SER A 162 1.20 -25.99 -13.47
N LYS A 163 0.40 -25.93 -14.54
CA LYS A 163 0.48 -26.84 -15.70
C LYS A 163 1.53 -26.39 -16.71
N ILE A 164 1.65 -25.09 -16.93
CA ILE A 164 2.48 -24.52 -18.00
C ILE A 164 3.80 -23.94 -17.51
N LYS A 165 4.08 -23.94 -16.20
CA LYS A 165 5.27 -23.28 -15.61
C LYS A 165 6.60 -23.70 -16.23
N ASN A 166 6.72 -24.92 -16.73
CA ASN A 166 7.95 -25.42 -17.37
C ASN A 166 8.08 -25.04 -18.84
N GLU A 167 6.98 -24.58 -19.47
CA GLU A 167 6.90 -24.15 -20.87
C GLU A 167 6.79 -22.63 -20.98
N HIS A 168 6.34 -21.96 -19.91
CA HIS A 168 6.20 -20.51 -19.85
C HIS A 168 7.59 -19.85 -19.67
N PRO A 169 8.04 -18.97 -20.59
CA PRO A 169 9.42 -18.46 -20.62
C PRO A 169 9.90 -17.83 -19.30
N ILE A 170 9.03 -17.04 -18.65
CA ILE A 170 9.36 -16.39 -17.38
C ILE A 170 9.32 -17.37 -16.20
N LEU A 171 8.21 -18.11 -16.04
CA LEU A 171 8.04 -19.00 -14.89
C LEU A 171 9.03 -20.17 -14.92
N GLN A 172 9.46 -20.63 -16.09
CA GLN A 172 10.49 -21.65 -16.20
C GLN A 172 11.78 -21.20 -15.53
N LEU A 173 12.18 -19.94 -15.73
CA LEU A 173 13.36 -19.36 -15.08
C LEU A 173 13.17 -19.23 -13.56
N VAL A 174 11.96 -18.86 -13.10
CA VAL A 174 11.64 -18.81 -11.66
C VAL A 174 11.71 -20.19 -11.02
N GLU A 175 11.18 -21.22 -11.68
CA GLU A 175 11.20 -22.60 -11.18
C GLU A 175 12.63 -23.17 -11.12
N GLN A 176 13.49 -22.78 -12.05
CA GLN A 176 14.91 -23.18 -12.11
C GLN A 176 15.81 -22.39 -11.16
N PHE A 177 15.37 -21.23 -10.66
CA PHE A 177 16.15 -20.46 -9.69
C PHE A 177 16.32 -21.24 -8.39
N ASP A 178 17.58 -21.39 -7.95
CA ASP A 178 18.01 -22.32 -6.90
C ASP A 178 18.52 -21.63 -5.63
N ARG A 179 18.56 -20.29 -5.62
CA ARG A 179 18.96 -19.49 -4.45
C ARG A 179 17.75 -18.95 -3.71
N PRO A 180 17.89 -18.65 -2.40
CA PRO A 180 16.82 -18.01 -1.62
C PRO A 180 16.35 -16.69 -2.26
N THR A 181 15.04 -16.52 -2.41
CA THR A 181 14.41 -15.30 -2.95
C THR A 181 13.01 -15.12 -2.38
N ASP A 182 12.51 -13.89 -2.40
CA ASP A 182 11.12 -13.55 -2.08
C ASP A 182 10.17 -13.80 -3.25
N THR A 183 10.68 -14.03 -4.48
CA THR A 183 9.86 -14.46 -5.63
C THR A 183 9.50 -15.94 -5.50
N GLN A 184 8.22 -16.24 -5.48
CA GLN A 184 7.70 -17.56 -5.20
C GLN A 184 7.61 -18.42 -6.45
N LYS A 185 7.90 -19.71 -6.30
CA LYS A 185 7.56 -20.72 -7.30
C LYS A 185 6.05 -20.90 -7.37
N VAL A 186 5.52 -21.36 -8.49
CA VAL A 186 4.06 -21.47 -8.70
C VAL A 186 3.41 -22.40 -7.68
N SER A 187 4.11 -23.46 -7.26
CA SER A 187 3.64 -24.35 -6.19
C SER A 187 3.44 -23.65 -4.86
N GLU A 188 4.22 -22.60 -4.58
CA GLU A 188 4.24 -21.86 -3.32
C GLU A 188 3.29 -20.67 -3.30
N TRP A 189 2.71 -20.30 -4.45
CA TRP A 189 1.74 -19.21 -4.54
C TRP A 189 0.60 -19.40 -3.53
N ASP A 190 0.39 -18.42 -2.66
CA ASP A 190 -0.76 -18.38 -1.77
C ASP A 190 -1.91 -17.65 -2.46
N THR A 191 -3.07 -18.29 -2.54
CA THR A 191 -4.28 -17.74 -3.16
C THR A 191 -5.45 -17.68 -2.17
N ARG A 192 -5.18 -17.91 -0.88
CA ARG A 192 -6.21 -18.01 0.16
C ARG A 192 -6.84 -16.66 0.41
N SER A 193 -8.16 -16.64 0.60
CA SER A 193 -8.93 -15.43 0.92
C SER A 193 -8.55 -14.76 2.24
N LYS A 194 -7.91 -15.47 3.17
CA LYS A 194 -7.44 -14.89 4.44
C LYS A 194 -6.14 -14.09 4.31
N THR A 195 -5.42 -14.27 3.21
CA THR A 195 -4.14 -13.63 2.95
C THR A 195 -4.39 -12.25 2.34
N ILE A 196 -3.56 -11.27 2.69
CA ILE A 196 -3.57 -9.94 2.05
C ILE A 196 -2.88 -10.09 0.70
N HIS A 197 -3.61 -9.78 -0.37
CA HIS A 197 -3.05 -9.79 -1.73
C HIS A 197 -3.02 -8.38 -2.28
N LEU A 198 -1.88 -8.00 -2.85
CA LEU A 198 -1.78 -6.90 -3.79
C LEU A 198 -1.56 -7.51 -5.17
N ILE A 199 -2.33 -7.07 -6.16
CA ILE A 199 -2.21 -7.55 -7.54
C ILE A 199 -1.82 -6.36 -8.40
N GLY A 200 -0.63 -6.39 -8.98
CA GLY A 200 -0.19 -5.45 -10.00
C GLY A 200 -0.52 -6.02 -11.38
N ILE A 201 -1.08 -5.18 -12.24
CA ILE A 201 -1.35 -5.51 -13.64
C ILE A 201 -0.59 -4.50 -14.49
N ARG A 202 0.47 -5.01 -15.12
CA ARG A 202 1.35 -4.29 -16.02
C ARG A 202 0.72 -4.19 -17.40
N CYS A 203 0.86 -3.02 -18.02
CA CYS A 203 0.38 -2.72 -19.36
C CYS A 203 1.46 -2.02 -20.20
N GLY A 204 1.73 -2.52 -21.40
CA GLY A 204 2.60 -1.86 -22.39
C GLY A 204 4.08 -1.87 -22.01
N GLU A 205 4.56 -2.94 -21.42
CA GLU A 205 5.96 -3.05 -20.96
C GLU A 205 6.98 -3.26 -22.08
N ASP A 206 6.53 -3.89 -23.17
CA ASP A 206 7.27 -4.14 -24.39
C ASP A 206 7.21 -2.93 -25.35
N GLU A 207 6.30 -1.99 -25.10
CA GLU A 207 6.27 -0.72 -25.82
C GLU A 207 7.53 0.08 -25.50
N ARG A 208 8.32 0.31 -26.56
CA ARG A 208 9.47 1.18 -26.50
C ARG A 208 9.02 2.59 -26.12
N ILE A 209 9.57 3.11 -25.01
CA ILE A 209 9.31 4.48 -24.60
C ILE A 209 10.04 5.43 -25.58
N SER A 210 9.29 6.04 -26.50
CA SER A 210 9.79 7.09 -27.40
C SER A 210 9.95 8.41 -26.62
N GLY A 211 10.85 8.43 -25.65
CA GLY A 211 11.04 9.57 -24.74
C GLY A 211 11.77 9.19 -23.47
N THR A 212 11.60 10.01 -22.44
CA THR A 212 12.32 9.86 -21.17
C THR A 212 11.43 9.36 -20.03
N ARG A 213 10.15 9.11 -20.28
CA ARG A 213 9.16 8.91 -19.23
C ARG A 213 8.20 7.76 -19.51
N ARG A 214 8.23 6.74 -18.63
CA ARG A 214 7.17 5.72 -18.52
C ARG A 214 5.93 6.36 -17.89
N GLU A 215 4.75 6.10 -18.46
CA GLU A 215 3.49 6.56 -17.89
C GLU A 215 3.13 5.79 -16.61
N ASN A 216 2.23 6.37 -15.82
CA ASN A 216 1.53 5.63 -14.78
C ASN A 216 0.23 5.11 -15.39
N ASN A 217 0.24 3.90 -15.94
CA ASN A 217 -0.87 3.28 -16.65
C ASN A 217 -1.23 1.89 -16.09
N ASP A 218 -0.58 1.48 -15.00
CA ASP A 218 -0.77 0.15 -14.41
C ASP A 218 -1.80 0.18 -13.28
N LEU A 219 -2.49 -0.93 -13.10
CA LEU A 219 -3.50 -1.12 -12.06
C LEU A 219 -2.92 -1.88 -10.86
N PHE A 220 -3.27 -1.44 -9.66
CA PHE A 220 -3.00 -2.13 -8.41
C PHE A 220 -4.30 -2.46 -7.69
N VAL A 221 -4.51 -3.72 -7.35
CA VAL A 221 -5.73 -4.20 -6.68
C VAL A 221 -5.38 -4.81 -5.34
N LEU A 222 -5.81 -4.16 -4.25
CA LEU A 222 -5.64 -4.63 -2.88
C LEU A 222 -6.85 -5.44 -2.44
N LEU A 223 -6.63 -6.72 -2.13
CA LEU A 223 -7.59 -7.61 -1.48
C LEU A 223 -7.29 -7.65 0.02
N ILE A 224 -8.13 -6.99 0.81
CA ILE A 224 -7.95 -6.93 2.27
C ILE A 224 -9.30 -6.89 2.98
N ASN A 225 -9.37 -7.54 4.14
CA ASN A 225 -10.59 -7.62 4.96
C ASN A 225 -11.86 -8.04 4.20
N GLY A 226 -11.74 -8.89 3.16
CA GLY A 226 -12.89 -9.30 2.34
C GLY A 226 -13.41 -8.23 1.37
N GLN A 227 -12.62 -7.17 1.11
CA GLN A 227 -12.95 -6.06 0.23
C GLN A 227 -11.85 -5.84 -0.82
N VAL A 228 -12.21 -5.06 -1.85
CA VAL A 228 -11.33 -4.70 -2.96
C VAL A 228 -11.14 -3.19 -2.94
N PHE A 229 -9.90 -2.74 -2.99
CA PHE A 229 -9.54 -1.34 -3.24
C PHE A 229 -8.64 -1.31 -4.46
N LYS A 230 -8.86 -0.36 -5.37
CA LYS A 230 -8.06 -0.24 -6.58
C LYS A 230 -7.31 1.08 -6.60
N PHE A 231 -6.06 1.00 -7.01
CA PHE A 231 -5.13 2.11 -7.14
C PHE A 231 -4.47 2.01 -8.52
N TRP A 232 -3.73 3.04 -8.90
CA TRP A 232 -3.01 3.06 -10.17
C TRP A 232 -1.62 3.63 -9.97
N GLY A 233 -0.75 3.42 -10.95
CA GLY A 233 0.61 3.90 -10.90
C GLY A 233 1.46 3.23 -11.98
N SER A 234 2.67 2.81 -11.64
CA SER A 234 3.54 2.10 -12.58
C SER A 234 4.26 0.95 -11.89
N THR A 235 4.35 -0.17 -12.60
CA THR A 235 5.08 -1.39 -12.28
C THR A 235 6.45 -1.43 -12.96
N ASP A 236 6.77 -0.37 -13.70
CA ASP A 236 7.90 -0.29 -14.60
C ASP A 236 8.90 0.80 -14.19
N PRO A 237 10.20 0.56 -14.43
CA PRO A 237 11.24 1.56 -14.22
C PRO A 237 11.04 2.76 -15.15
N SER A 238 11.24 3.95 -14.60
CA SER A 238 11.40 5.19 -15.36
C SER A 238 12.90 5.41 -15.65
N PRO A 239 13.32 5.51 -16.92
CA PRO A 239 14.72 5.69 -17.28
C PRO A 239 15.40 6.89 -16.58
N ASN A 240 14.66 7.98 -16.37
CA ASN A 240 15.16 9.19 -15.71
C ASN A 240 15.44 9.05 -14.21
N MET A 241 14.94 7.98 -13.59
CA MET A 241 15.09 7.74 -12.15
C MET A 241 16.19 6.72 -11.84
N ALA A 242 16.65 5.97 -12.84
CA ALA A 242 17.64 4.93 -12.67
C ALA A 242 19.06 5.47 -12.89
N ASP A 243 19.97 5.14 -11.98
CA ASP A 243 21.40 5.46 -12.11
C ASP A 243 22.09 4.56 -13.15
N ARG A 244 21.47 3.43 -13.48
CA ARG A 244 21.98 2.41 -14.40
C ARG A 244 21.13 2.38 -15.66
N ALA A 245 21.79 2.22 -16.80
CA ALA A 245 21.12 2.03 -18.08
C ALA A 245 20.38 0.69 -18.16
N ASP A 246 20.87 -0.36 -17.46
CA ASP A 246 20.22 -1.67 -17.46
C ASP A 246 19.07 -1.75 -16.44
N LEU A 247 17.93 -1.21 -16.87
CA LEU A 247 16.74 -1.04 -16.04
C LEU A 247 16.27 -2.39 -15.47
N PRO A 248 16.01 -2.48 -14.16
CA PRO A 248 15.45 -3.68 -13.56
C PRO A 248 13.94 -3.73 -13.72
N PHE A 249 13.45 -4.83 -14.29
CA PHE A 249 12.03 -5.15 -14.35
C PHE A 249 11.71 -6.28 -13.40
N LEU A 250 10.77 -6.05 -12.47
CA LEU A 250 10.28 -7.11 -11.60
C LEU A 250 9.67 -8.24 -12.44
N VAL A 251 10.06 -9.47 -12.12
CA VAL A 251 9.54 -10.69 -12.74
C VAL A 251 8.05 -10.83 -12.48
N GLU A 252 7.28 -11.27 -13.48
CA GLU A 252 5.89 -11.68 -13.26
C GLU A 252 5.84 -13.01 -12.50
N SER A 253 5.43 -12.93 -11.23
CA SER A 253 5.11 -14.06 -10.37
C SER A 253 4.41 -13.52 -9.12
N GLN A 254 4.26 -14.37 -8.10
CA GLN A 254 3.95 -13.92 -6.75
C GLN A 254 5.24 -13.65 -5.97
N HIS A 255 5.24 -12.59 -5.17
CA HIS A 255 6.36 -12.16 -4.34
C HIS A 255 5.90 -11.97 -2.90
N GLU A 256 6.79 -12.25 -1.94
CA GLU A 256 6.56 -11.92 -0.54
C GLU A 256 7.11 -10.53 -0.21
N TYR A 257 6.20 -9.64 0.19
CA TYR A 257 6.54 -8.29 0.60
C TYR A 257 6.17 -8.08 2.06
N ARG A 258 6.98 -7.32 2.79
CA ARG A 258 6.68 -6.87 4.15
C ARG A 258 6.40 -5.38 4.18
N PHE A 259 5.58 -4.98 5.15
CA PHE A 259 5.46 -3.58 5.49
C PHE A 259 6.76 -3.07 6.11
N GLY A 260 7.24 -1.92 5.67
CA GLY A 260 8.48 -1.34 6.14
C GLY A 260 8.66 0.11 5.72
N TRP A 261 9.89 0.58 5.81
CA TRP A 261 10.23 1.97 5.51
C TRP A 261 10.95 2.11 4.17
N HIS A 262 10.61 3.12 3.40
CA HIS A 262 11.34 3.53 2.19
C HIS A 262 12.32 4.66 2.51
N LYS A 263 13.34 4.85 1.66
CA LYS A 263 14.44 5.84 1.82
C LYS A 263 15.10 5.80 3.21
N LEU A 264 15.38 4.60 3.72
CA LEU A 264 15.93 4.36 5.07
C LEU A 264 17.16 5.18 5.45
N SER A 265 17.99 5.54 4.47
CA SER A 265 19.22 6.31 4.68
C SER A 265 19.01 7.83 4.66
N HIS A 266 17.81 8.31 4.31
CA HIS A 266 17.51 9.73 4.15
C HIS A 266 16.51 10.18 5.21
N ALA A 267 17.01 10.66 6.36
CA ALA A 267 16.20 10.98 7.54
C ALA A 267 14.95 11.86 7.28
N THR A 268 14.97 12.68 6.23
CA THR A 268 13.87 13.60 5.83
C THR A 268 12.90 13.02 4.79
N LYS A 269 13.21 11.88 4.18
CA LYS A 269 12.41 11.26 3.09
C LYS A 269 11.86 9.88 3.46
N ILE A 270 11.97 9.47 4.71
CA ILE A 270 11.47 8.16 5.17
C ILE A 270 9.95 8.19 5.26
N TYR A 271 9.31 7.18 4.69
CA TYR A 271 7.87 6.94 4.81
C TYR A 271 7.56 5.46 4.60
N GLN A 272 6.33 5.06 4.91
CA GLN A 272 5.91 3.66 4.86
C GLN A 272 5.74 3.14 3.43
N ALA A 273 6.22 1.92 3.19
CA ALA A 273 6.19 1.25 1.89
C ALA A 273 6.20 -0.26 2.06
N LEU A 274 5.98 -0.97 0.96
CA LEU A 274 6.25 -2.41 0.93
C LEU A 274 7.64 -2.66 0.39
N ARG A 275 8.30 -3.69 0.94
CA ARG A 275 9.63 -4.12 0.55
C ARG A 275 9.71 -5.62 0.40
N PRO A 276 10.67 -6.16 -0.35
CA PRO A 276 10.99 -7.58 -0.30
C PRO A 276 11.17 -8.05 1.16
N ALA A 277 10.54 -9.16 1.51
CA ALA A 277 10.43 -9.61 2.90
C ALA A 277 11.72 -10.21 3.47
N GLY A 278 12.61 -10.72 2.62
CA GLY A 278 13.84 -11.37 3.03
C GLY A 278 14.95 -11.16 1.99
N PRO A 279 15.37 -12.18 1.23
CA PRO A 279 16.58 -12.12 0.40
C PRO A 279 16.50 -11.18 -0.82
N GLY A 280 15.30 -10.74 -1.21
CA GLY A 280 15.08 -9.93 -2.41
C GLY A 280 14.27 -10.65 -3.48
N VAL A 281 13.76 -9.88 -4.44
CA VAL A 281 12.94 -10.35 -5.55
C VAL A 281 13.75 -10.54 -6.83
N LEU A 282 13.32 -11.45 -7.69
CA LEU A 282 13.93 -11.68 -9.00
C LEU A 282 13.56 -10.57 -9.99
N VAL A 283 14.52 -10.17 -10.81
CA VAL A 283 14.34 -9.14 -11.85
C VAL A 283 14.98 -9.58 -13.16
N PHE A 284 14.42 -9.11 -14.27
CA PHE A 284 15.11 -9.03 -15.55
C PHE A 284 15.84 -7.70 -15.67
N ARG A 285 16.86 -7.64 -16.53
CA ARG A 285 17.64 -6.43 -16.82
C ARG A 285 17.55 -6.14 -18.31
N ASP A 286 17.15 -4.92 -18.65
CA ASP A 286 17.21 -4.39 -20.01
C ASP A 286 18.68 -4.20 -20.44
N LYS A 287 19.26 -5.20 -21.09
CA LYS A 287 20.71 -5.22 -21.40
C LYS A 287 21.06 -4.69 -22.78
N ASP A 288 20.08 -4.53 -23.66
CA ASP A 288 20.20 -3.81 -24.95
C ASP A 288 19.79 -2.35 -24.86
N PHE A 289 19.37 -1.90 -23.68
CA PHE A 289 19.11 -0.50 -23.36
C PHE A 289 18.00 0.11 -24.23
N ASP A 290 17.03 -0.72 -24.61
CA ASP A 290 15.89 -0.31 -25.43
C ASP A 290 14.74 0.28 -24.59
N ARG A 291 14.89 0.22 -23.25
CA ARG A 291 13.99 0.76 -22.23
C ARG A 291 12.65 0.03 -22.17
N SER A 292 12.64 -1.24 -22.53
CA SER A 292 11.46 -2.12 -22.48
C SER A 292 11.82 -3.48 -21.86
N LEU A 293 10.81 -4.23 -21.42
CA LEU A 293 10.99 -5.63 -21.06
C LEU A 293 10.64 -6.50 -22.26
N THR A 294 11.64 -6.95 -23.01
CA THR A 294 11.41 -7.71 -24.24
C THR A 294 11.66 -9.20 -24.07
N THR A 295 11.29 -9.98 -25.09
CA THR A 295 11.68 -11.39 -25.18
C THR A 295 13.21 -11.56 -25.19
N ALA A 296 13.97 -10.58 -25.67
CA ALA A 296 15.44 -10.64 -25.64
C ALA A 296 15.97 -10.63 -24.20
N ASP A 297 15.39 -9.80 -23.32
CA ASP A 297 15.78 -9.73 -21.91
C ASP A 297 15.42 -11.00 -21.16
N VAL A 298 14.23 -11.55 -21.40
CA VAL A 298 13.82 -12.83 -20.81
C VAL A 298 14.78 -13.95 -21.24
N LYS A 299 15.16 -14.01 -22.52
CA LYS A 299 16.14 -14.99 -23.04
C LYS A 299 17.54 -14.83 -22.44
N ARG A 300 17.95 -13.61 -22.08
CA ARG A 300 19.23 -13.34 -21.38
C ARG A 300 19.21 -13.83 -19.93
N GLY A 301 18.02 -14.11 -19.38
CA GLY A 301 17.84 -14.69 -18.07
C GLY A 301 17.75 -13.68 -16.93
N LEU A 302 17.50 -14.22 -15.74
CA LEU A 302 17.33 -13.46 -14.49
C LEU A 302 18.65 -12.85 -14.02
N ASP A 303 18.55 -11.73 -13.29
CA ASP A 303 19.66 -11.24 -12.45
C ASP A 303 20.04 -12.36 -11.45
N PRO A 304 21.31 -12.81 -11.41
CA PRO A 304 21.72 -13.95 -10.58
C PRO A 304 21.64 -13.68 -9.07
N SER A 305 21.48 -12.40 -8.69
CA SER A 305 21.36 -11.96 -7.31
C SER A 305 19.97 -11.36 -7.09
N PRO A 306 19.16 -11.89 -6.15
CA PRO A 306 17.88 -11.30 -5.81
C PRO A 306 18.01 -9.84 -5.37
N ASN A 307 17.08 -9.00 -5.82
CA ASN A 307 17.13 -7.56 -5.63
C ASN A 307 16.32 -7.15 -4.38
N THR A 308 16.99 -6.53 -3.42
CA THR A 308 16.41 -6.10 -2.13
C THR A 308 15.83 -4.69 -2.15
N THR A 309 15.88 -4.01 -3.29
CA THR A 309 15.56 -2.57 -3.42
C THR A 309 14.31 -2.26 -4.22
N ILE A 310 13.71 -3.27 -4.87
CA ILE A 310 12.43 -3.14 -5.61
C ILE A 310 11.28 -3.04 -4.61
N ASN A 311 11.00 -1.81 -4.17
CA ASN A 311 9.92 -1.52 -3.21
C ASN A 311 8.61 -1.22 -3.94
N ILE A 312 7.49 -1.18 -3.20
CA ILE A 312 6.22 -0.62 -3.65
C ILE A 312 5.97 0.66 -2.86
N HIS A 313 6.02 1.82 -3.52
CA HIS A 313 6.01 3.12 -2.84
C HIS A 313 5.21 4.21 -3.57
N TRP A 314 5.21 5.41 -3.03
CA TRP A 314 4.40 6.53 -3.51
C TRP A 314 5.06 7.28 -4.70
N SER A 315 4.26 7.71 -5.68
CA SER A 315 4.69 8.50 -6.87
C SER A 315 4.08 9.91 -6.97
N GLY A 316 3.86 10.59 -5.85
CA GLY A 316 3.16 11.89 -5.90
C GLY A 316 1.69 11.72 -6.30
N ILE A 317 1.18 12.59 -7.17
CA ILE A 317 -0.20 12.52 -7.69
C ILE A 317 -0.33 11.70 -9.00
N GLY A 318 0.70 10.95 -9.40
CA GLY A 318 0.67 10.18 -10.65
C GLY A 318 1.10 10.96 -11.91
N THR A 319 1.42 12.25 -11.76
CA THR A 319 1.98 13.08 -12.85
C THR A 319 3.48 12.89 -13.06
N THR A 320 4.15 12.01 -12.32
CA THR A 320 5.53 11.59 -12.57
C THR A 320 5.68 10.14 -12.10
N ASN A 321 6.50 9.34 -12.80
CA ASN A 321 6.91 8.01 -12.34
C ASN A 321 8.24 8.16 -11.57
N PHE A 322 8.22 7.99 -10.25
CA PHE A 322 9.40 8.03 -9.37
C PHE A 322 10.05 6.66 -9.16
N SER A 323 9.88 5.74 -10.11
CA SER A 323 10.45 4.40 -10.07
C SER A 323 11.80 4.33 -10.78
N ALA A 324 12.84 3.87 -10.09
CA ALA A 324 14.08 3.38 -10.71
C ALA A 324 14.06 1.86 -10.96
N GLY A 325 12.87 1.24 -10.91
CA GLY A 325 12.66 -0.22 -10.84
C GLY A 325 11.64 -0.65 -9.79
N CYS A 326 11.32 0.24 -8.85
CA CYS A 326 10.24 0.04 -7.88
C CYS A 326 8.86 -0.06 -8.55
N GLN A 327 7.89 -0.54 -7.81
CA GLN A 327 6.49 -0.37 -8.15
C GLN A 327 6.02 0.92 -7.46
N VAL A 328 5.25 1.75 -8.14
CA VAL A 328 4.81 3.02 -7.59
C VAL A 328 3.32 3.21 -7.72
N ILE A 329 2.69 3.76 -6.67
CA ILE A 329 1.26 4.03 -6.59
C ILE A 329 1.04 5.55 -6.50
N ALA A 330 0.12 6.04 -7.32
CA ALA A 330 -0.29 7.44 -7.35
C ALA A 330 -1.21 7.78 -6.17
N GLY A 331 -1.04 8.98 -5.62
CA GLY A 331 -1.80 9.48 -4.47
C GLY A 331 -3.06 10.29 -4.82
N ASN A 332 -3.34 10.54 -6.11
CA ASN A 332 -4.45 11.41 -6.51
C ASN A 332 -5.83 10.77 -6.34
N ALA A 333 -5.97 9.45 -6.50
CA ALA A 333 -7.27 8.80 -6.46
C ALA A 333 -7.17 7.29 -6.20
N TYR A 334 -8.26 6.72 -5.70
CA TYR A 334 -8.48 5.28 -5.58
C TYR A 334 -9.94 4.94 -5.86
N ILE A 335 -10.25 3.68 -6.16
CA ILE A 335 -11.61 3.16 -6.22
C ILE A 335 -11.87 2.38 -4.93
N ASN A 336 -12.95 2.74 -4.24
CA ASN A 336 -13.34 2.11 -2.99
C ASN A 336 -14.10 0.77 -3.23
N PRO A 337 -14.44 0.02 -2.17
CA PRO A 337 -15.13 -1.28 -2.29
C PRO A 337 -16.53 -1.24 -2.90
N ASP A 338 -17.15 -0.06 -2.98
CA ASP A 338 -18.44 0.17 -3.64
C ASP A 338 -18.28 0.52 -5.13
N GLY A 339 -17.06 0.48 -5.67
CA GLY A 339 -16.76 0.85 -7.04
C GLY A 339 -16.78 2.37 -7.29
N LYS A 340 -16.78 3.20 -6.22
CA LYS A 340 -16.76 4.66 -6.35
C LYS A 340 -15.33 5.17 -6.47
N LEU A 341 -15.09 6.02 -7.47
CA LEU A 341 -13.88 6.82 -7.58
C LEU A 341 -13.83 7.85 -6.44
N ILE A 342 -12.76 7.82 -5.66
CA ILE A 342 -12.48 8.80 -4.61
C ILE A 342 -11.32 9.69 -5.07
N ASP A 343 -11.63 10.98 -5.20
CA ASP A 343 -10.66 12.01 -5.55
C ASP A 343 -9.95 12.55 -4.29
N CYS A 344 -8.62 12.48 -4.32
CA CYS A 344 -7.71 12.98 -3.30
C CYS A 344 -6.86 14.17 -3.79
N SER A 345 -6.98 14.59 -5.05
CA SER A 345 -6.11 15.58 -5.72
C SER A 345 -5.98 16.91 -4.97
N HIS A 346 -7.04 17.35 -4.29
CA HIS A 346 -7.07 18.60 -3.52
C HIS A 346 -6.13 18.62 -2.30
N PHE A 347 -5.82 17.45 -1.72
CA PHE A 347 -4.95 17.34 -0.55
C PHE A 347 -3.76 16.39 -0.75
N ALA A 348 -3.70 15.68 -1.88
CA ALA A 348 -2.56 14.86 -2.24
C ALA A 348 -1.36 15.75 -2.62
N ALA A 349 -0.20 15.42 -2.06
CA ALA A 349 1.07 16.04 -2.36
C ALA A 349 1.56 15.59 -3.75
N ARG A 350 2.12 16.52 -4.53
CA ARG A 350 2.73 16.19 -5.83
C ARG A 350 4.14 15.64 -5.68
N ASN A 351 4.82 16.04 -4.62
CA ASN A 351 6.22 15.73 -4.33
C ASN A 351 6.47 15.83 -2.81
N GLN A 352 7.69 15.56 -2.37
CA GLN A 352 8.03 15.58 -0.94
C GLN A 352 7.93 16.97 -0.29
N ASN A 353 8.16 18.06 -1.04
CA ASN A 353 8.09 19.42 -0.47
C ASN A 353 6.66 19.80 -0.11
N ASP A 354 5.68 19.34 -0.91
CA ASP A 354 4.26 19.55 -0.63
C ASP A 354 3.85 18.95 0.74
N LEU A 355 4.52 17.89 1.21
CA LEU A 355 4.24 17.27 2.52
C LEU A 355 4.70 18.11 3.72
N LEU A 356 5.51 19.16 3.49
CA LEU A 356 5.83 20.16 4.52
C LEU A 356 4.65 21.12 4.75
N THR A 357 3.64 21.06 3.89
CA THR A 357 2.38 21.81 4.02
C THR A 357 1.28 20.92 4.60
N ARG A 358 0.00 21.33 4.51
CA ARG A 358 -1.16 20.52 4.97
C ARG A 358 -1.57 19.40 3.98
N ARG A 359 -0.68 18.97 3.09
CA ARG A 359 -0.95 17.91 2.11
C ARG A 359 -0.44 16.56 2.62
N THR A 360 -1.05 15.48 2.16
CA THR A 360 -0.71 14.09 2.51
C THR A 360 -0.37 13.29 1.27
N ARG A 361 -0.10 11.99 1.41
CA ARG A 361 0.12 11.10 0.25
C ARG A 361 -1.19 10.60 -0.38
N GLY A 362 -2.34 11.12 0.08
CA GLY A 362 -3.65 10.89 -0.52
C GLY A 362 -4.03 9.40 -0.56
N ALA A 363 -4.39 8.90 -1.73
CA ALA A 363 -4.75 7.49 -1.96
C ALA A 363 -3.67 6.51 -1.47
N TYR A 364 -2.38 6.90 -1.51
CA TYR A 364 -1.32 6.05 -1.00
C TYR A 364 -1.35 5.89 0.53
N ASN A 365 -1.80 6.91 1.28
CA ASN A 365 -2.04 6.75 2.72
C ASN A 365 -3.17 5.75 2.97
N VAL A 366 -4.27 5.81 2.21
CA VAL A 366 -5.36 4.83 2.30
C VAL A 366 -4.83 3.41 2.09
N PHE A 367 -4.02 3.20 1.05
CA PHE A 367 -3.36 1.92 0.80
C PHE A 367 -2.55 1.41 2.01
N THR A 368 -1.65 2.23 2.56
CA THR A 368 -0.82 1.82 3.70
C THR A 368 -1.63 1.66 5.00
N ASP A 369 -2.62 2.51 5.21
CA ASP A 369 -3.42 2.53 6.44
C ASP A 369 -4.37 1.34 6.52
N LEU A 370 -4.94 0.90 5.38
CA LEU A 370 -5.72 -0.33 5.30
C LEU A 370 -4.88 -1.54 5.73
N ILE A 371 -3.64 -1.64 5.25
CA ILE A 371 -2.72 -2.72 5.63
C ILE A 371 -2.42 -2.66 7.13
N LEU A 372 -2.07 -1.48 7.66
CA LEU A 372 -1.74 -1.31 9.07
C LEU A 372 -2.90 -1.61 10.03
N THR A 373 -4.14 -1.31 9.63
CA THR A 373 -5.30 -1.42 10.51
C THR A 373 -6.03 -2.77 10.40
N TYR A 374 -6.00 -3.38 9.21
CA TYR A 374 -6.74 -4.62 8.93
C TYR A 374 -5.87 -5.86 8.79
N ALA A 375 -4.54 -5.75 8.80
CA ALA A 375 -3.68 -6.93 8.84
C ALA A 375 -4.02 -7.81 10.06
N PRO A 376 -4.13 -9.15 9.89
CA PRO A 376 -4.33 -10.04 11.02
C PRO A 376 -3.17 -9.92 12.04
N PRO A 377 -3.43 -10.10 13.34
CA PRO A 377 -2.37 -10.07 14.35
C PRO A 377 -1.21 -11.02 14.00
N GLY A 378 0.02 -10.51 14.10
CA GLY A 378 1.24 -11.26 13.76
C GLY A 378 1.57 -11.35 12.26
N VAL A 379 0.67 -10.92 11.37
CA VAL A 379 0.94 -10.87 9.92
C VAL A 379 1.66 -9.56 9.59
N GLN A 380 2.88 -9.67 9.10
CA GLN A 380 3.71 -8.53 8.68
C GLN A 380 4.01 -8.53 7.17
N THR A 381 3.60 -9.59 6.47
CA THR A 381 3.80 -9.76 5.04
C THR A 381 2.48 -9.78 4.28
N ILE A 382 2.57 -9.42 3.01
CA ILE A 382 1.51 -9.56 2.01
C ILE A 382 2.04 -10.41 0.85
N ARG A 383 1.14 -10.86 -0.01
CA ARG A 383 1.50 -11.47 -1.29
C ARG A 383 1.27 -10.47 -2.40
N TYR A 384 2.34 -10.11 -3.10
CA TYR A 384 2.26 -9.26 -4.28
C TYR A 384 2.29 -10.13 -5.53
N MET A 385 1.18 -10.24 -6.25
CA MET A 385 1.13 -10.89 -7.55
C MET A 385 1.36 -9.84 -8.63
N LEU A 386 2.35 -10.02 -9.49
CA LEU A 386 2.52 -9.21 -10.68
C LEU A 386 2.19 -10.07 -11.91
N GLY A 387 1.23 -9.61 -12.69
CA GLY A 387 0.93 -10.15 -14.02
C GLY A 387 0.84 -9.03 -15.05
N ARG A 388 0.60 -9.41 -16.29
CA ARG A 388 0.37 -8.50 -17.43
C ARG A 388 -1.04 -8.68 -17.99
N ASP A 389 -1.62 -7.66 -18.58
CA ASP A 389 -3.01 -7.66 -19.04
C ASP A 389 -3.35 -8.83 -19.98
N GLU A 390 -2.45 -9.25 -20.87
CA GLU A 390 -2.67 -10.40 -21.79
C GLU A 390 -2.81 -11.72 -21.03
N THR A 391 -2.14 -11.84 -19.89
CA THR A 391 -2.28 -13.01 -19.02
C THR A 391 -3.70 -13.11 -18.46
N PHE A 392 -4.32 -11.98 -18.11
CA PHE A 392 -5.66 -11.97 -17.51
C PHE A 392 -6.76 -12.36 -18.50
N GLN A 393 -6.57 -12.12 -19.79
CA GLN A 393 -7.52 -12.48 -20.85
C GLN A 393 -7.77 -13.99 -20.96
N ASN A 394 -6.81 -14.80 -20.50
CA ASN A 394 -6.96 -16.26 -20.46
C ASN A 394 -8.03 -16.74 -19.46
N PHE A 395 -8.57 -15.85 -18.62
CA PHE A 395 -9.55 -16.17 -17.59
C PHE A 395 -10.92 -15.58 -17.92
N LYS A 396 -11.91 -16.45 -18.15
CA LYS A 396 -13.30 -16.06 -18.45
C LYS A 396 -13.83 -15.01 -17.47
N GLY A 397 -14.33 -13.89 -18.00
CA GLY A 397 -14.92 -12.78 -17.23
C GLY A 397 -13.92 -11.69 -16.83
N TRP A 398 -12.73 -11.71 -17.42
CA TRP A 398 -11.69 -10.69 -17.34
C TRP A 398 -11.28 -10.31 -18.77
N ASP A 399 -11.60 -9.09 -19.19
CA ASP A 399 -11.20 -8.53 -20.48
C ASP A 399 -10.30 -7.30 -20.26
N GLU A 400 -9.55 -6.90 -21.29
CA GLU A 400 -8.68 -5.72 -21.25
C GLU A 400 -9.44 -4.44 -20.89
N SER A 401 -10.72 -4.35 -21.29
CA SER A 401 -11.55 -3.16 -21.11
C SER A 401 -11.73 -2.80 -19.63
N PHE A 402 -11.77 -3.81 -18.75
CA PHE A 402 -11.86 -3.60 -17.31
C PHE A 402 -10.66 -2.85 -16.73
N ILE A 403 -9.44 -3.26 -17.09
CA ILE A 403 -8.20 -2.63 -16.59
C ILE A 403 -8.09 -1.21 -17.15
N ALA A 404 -8.29 -1.07 -18.46
CA ALA A 404 -8.21 0.21 -19.14
C ALA A 404 -9.25 1.21 -18.60
N GLU A 405 -10.49 0.78 -18.33
CA GLU A 405 -11.52 1.66 -17.80
C GLU A 405 -11.27 2.05 -16.34
N ASP A 406 -10.84 1.11 -15.47
CA ASP A 406 -10.46 1.43 -14.09
C ASP A 406 -9.30 2.43 -14.05
N VAL A 407 -8.23 2.20 -14.83
CA VAL A 407 -7.08 3.11 -14.90
C VAL A 407 -7.49 4.46 -15.47
N LYS A 408 -8.31 4.49 -16.53
CA LYS A 408 -8.84 5.72 -17.11
C LYS A 408 -9.69 6.49 -16.09
N GLN A 409 -10.53 5.82 -15.32
CA GLN A 409 -11.32 6.43 -14.26
C GLN A 409 -10.41 7.01 -13.16
N LEU A 410 -9.40 6.27 -12.72
CA LEU A 410 -8.42 6.68 -11.71
C LEU A 410 -7.57 7.88 -12.17
N ARG A 411 -7.22 7.95 -13.47
CA ARG A 411 -6.53 9.07 -14.11
C ARG A 411 -7.40 10.32 -14.20
N LYS A 412 -8.72 10.18 -14.39
CA LYS A 412 -9.67 11.32 -14.44
C LYS A 412 -9.79 12.06 -13.12
N GLY A 413 -9.55 11.40 -11.97
CA GLY A 413 -9.50 12.06 -10.65
C GLY A 413 -8.29 12.98 -10.46
N GLY A 414 -7.79 13.61 -11.52
CA GLY A 414 -6.51 14.32 -11.55
C GLY A 414 -6.43 15.52 -12.51
N PHE A 415 -7.53 15.90 -13.19
CA PHE A 415 -7.56 17.08 -14.07
C PHE A 415 -8.86 17.86 -13.94
#